data_AF-G0V4Q4-F1
#
_entry.id   AF-G0V4Q4-F1
#
_cell.length_a   1.000
_cell.length_b   1.000
_cell.length_c   1.000
_cell.angle_alpha   90.00
_cell.angle_beta   90.00
_cell.angle_gamma   90.00
#
_symmetry.space_group_name_H-M   'P 1'
#
loop_
_entity.id
_entity.type
_entity.pdbx_description
1 polymer ?
#
loop_
_entity_poly.entity_id
_entity_poly.type
_entity_poly.pdbx_seq_one_letter_code
_entity_poly.pdbx_strand_id
1 'polypeptide(L)' 'MRGRFISGLAAGTILGAIAGMMMVPQMDYRNRRRINRASRRVEELLNELRQNLR' A
#
# COMPACT_ATOMS: atom_id res chain seq x y z
N MET A 1 -13.94 -0.17 -20.90
CA MET A 1 -14.05 0.27 -19.47
C MET A 1 -12.96 -0.30 -18.56
N ARG A 2 -12.59 -1.59 -18.67
CA ARG A 2 -11.53 -2.23 -17.84
C ARG A 2 -10.15 -1.56 -17.91
N GLY A 3 -9.73 -1.07 -19.09
CA GLY A 3 -8.43 -0.41 -19.26
C GLY A 3 -8.26 0.87 -18.42
N ARG A 4 -9.28 1.73 -18.34
CA ARG A 4 -9.25 2.94 -17.50
C ARG A 4 -9.17 2.63 -16.01
N PHE A 5 -9.81 1.55 -15.56
CA PHE A 5 -9.74 1.10 -14.18
C PHE A 5 -8.34 0.57 -13.83
N ILE A 6 -7.75 -0.26 -14.69
CA ILE A 6 -6.37 -0.76 -14.49
C ILE A 6 -5.36 0.40 -14.54
N SER A 7 -5.50 1.33 -15.50
CA SER A 7 -4.66 2.52 -15.57
C SER A 7 -4.81 3.42 -14.34
N GLY A 8 -6.03 3.59 -13.82
CA GLY A 8 -6.29 4.36 -12.60
C GLY A 8 -5.70 3.69 -11.35
N LEU A 9 -5.82 2.37 -11.22
CA LEU A 9 -5.17 1.60 -10.17
C LEU A 9 -3.65 1.69 -10.24
N ALA A 10 -3.07 1.51 -11.44
CA ALA A 10 -1.62 1.62 -11.64
C ALA A 10 -1.09 3.02 -11.32
N ALA A 11 -1.80 4.07 -11.74
CA ALA A 11 -1.43 5.44 -11.38
C ALA A 11 -1.54 5.67 -9.86
N GLY A 12 -2.61 5.17 -9.23
CA GLY A 12 -2.82 5.26 -7.79
C GLY A 12 -1.75 4.53 -6.96
N THR A 13 -1.32 3.34 -7.39
CA THR A 13 -0.25 2.60 -6.72
C THR A 13 1.10 3.28 -6.87
N ILE A 14 1.42 3.82 -8.05
CA ILE A 14 2.66 4.58 -8.27
C ILE A 14 2.71 5.82 -7.38
N LEU A 15 1.64 6.63 -7.38
CA LEU A 15 1.58 7.83 -6.55
C LEU A 15 1.61 7.50 -5.05
N GLY A 16 0.89 6.46 -4.63
CA GLY A 16 0.90 5.99 -3.25
C GLY A 16 2.27 5.47 -2.80
N ALA A 17 2.98 4.74 -3.67
CA ALA A 17 4.32 4.25 -3.38
C ALA A 17 5.33 5.40 -3.22
N ILE A 18 5.29 6.39 -4.12
CA ILE A 18 6.16 7.58 -4.04
C ILE A 18 5.87 8.38 -2.77
N ALA A 19 4.59 8.64 -2.47
CA ALA A 19 4.20 9.35 -1.26
C ALA A 19 4.65 8.61 0.02
N GLY A 20 4.46 7.29 0.05
CA GLY A 20 4.94 6.43 1.14
C GLY A 20 6.46 6.47 1.29
N MET A 21 7.21 6.38 0.19
CA MET A 21 8.67 6.44 0.21
C MET A 21 9.20 7.80 0.69
N MET A 22 8.54 8.91 0.37
CA MET A 22 8.94 10.23 0.86
C MET A 22 8.62 10.44 2.35
N MET A 23 7.58 9.80 2.87
CA MET A 23 7.21 9.88 4.29
C MET A 23 8.05 8.95 5.19
N VAL A 24 8.51 7.81 4.68
CA VAL A 24 9.32 6.83 5.43
C VAL A 24 10.59 7.41 6.11
N PRO A 25 11.43 8.24 5.45
CA PRO A 25 12.68 8.73 6.04
C PRO A 25 12.48 9.80 7.12
N GLN A 26 11.34 10.51 7.11
CA GLN A 26 11.02 11.54 8.12
C GLN A 26 10.34 10.96 9.37
N MET A 27 10.10 9.64 9.40
CA MET A 27 9.47 8.97 10.52
C MET A 27 10.49 8.46 11.53
N ASP A 28 10.28 8.82 12.79
CA ASP A 28 11.03 8.29 13.92
C ASP A 28 11.06 6.76 13.92
N TYR A 29 12.16 6.18 14.42
CA TYR A 29 12.35 4.72 14.50
C TYR A 29 11.17 4.00 15.19
N ARG A 30 10.55 4.63 16.19
CA ARG A 30 9.33 4.16 16.86
C ARG A 30 8.13 4.08 15.92
N ASN A 31 7.95 5.10 15.11
CA ASN A 31 6.87 5.19 14.13
C ASN A 31 7.12 4.24 12.95
N ARG A 32 8.37 4.03 12.54
CA ARG A 32 8.75 3.00 11.56
C ARG A 32 8.39 1.59 12.02
N ARG A 33 8.61 1.27 13.30
CA ARG A 33 8.15 -0.01 13.89
C ARG A 33 6.62 -0.14 13.90
N ARG A 34 5.89 0.94 14.15
CA ARG A 34 4.42 0.95 14.11
C ARG A 34 3.90 0.75 12.69
N ILE A 35 4.48 1.46 11.71
CA ILE A 35 4.17 1.26 10.30
C ILE A 35 4.45 -0.18 9.90
N ASN A 36 5.63 -0.74 10.20
CA ASN A 36 5.91 -2.13 9.83
C ASN A 36 4.89 -3.13 10.41
N ARG A 37 4.37 -2.89 11.62
CA ARG A 37 3.29 -3.71 12.19
C ARG A 37 1.96 -3.48 11.49
N ALA A 38 1.63 -2.23 11.15
CA ALA A 38 0.43 -1.88 10.43
C ALA A 38 0.46 -2.45 8.99
N SER A 39 1.59 -2.33 8.30
CA SER A 39 1.83 -2.90 6.96
C SER A 39 1.60 -4.40 6.95
N ARG A 40 2.06 -5.15 7.95
CA ARG A 40 1.78 -6.60 8.04
C ARG A 40 0.28 -6.90 8.12
N ARG A 41 -0.48 -6.13 8.90
CA ARG A 41 -1.95 -6.28 8.97
C ARG A 41 -2.63 -5.91 7.65
N VAL A 42 -2.18 -4.84 7.00
CA VAL A 42 -2.70 -4.44 5.68
C VAL A 42 -2.40 -5.52 4.64
N GLU A 43 -1.23 -6.13 4.68
CA GLU A 43 -0.83 -7.20 3.77
C GLU A 43 -1.66 -8.47 3.96
N GLU A 44 -1.99 -8.82 5.22
CA GLU A 44 -2.93 -9.89 5.57
C GLU A 44 -4.32 -9.61 4.98
N LEU A 45 -4.83 -8.40 5.18
CA LEU A 45 -6.14 -7.96 4.69
C LEU A 45 -6.18 -7.92 3.15
N LEU A 46 -5.11 -7.48 2.51
CA LEU A 46 -4.95 -7.52 1.05
C LEU A 46 -4.87 -8.95 0.52
N ASN A 47 -4.23 -9.87 1.24
CA ASN A 47 -4.19 -11.29 0.89
C ASN A 47 -5.57 -11.93 0.99
N GLU A 48 -6.34 -11.66 2.04
CA GLU A 48 -7.73 -12.10 2.17
C GLU A 48 -8.60 -11.56 1.03
N LEU A 49 -8.50 -10.25 0.73
CA LEU A 49 -9.21 -9.63 -0.39
C LEU A 49 -8.82 -10.26 -1.73
N ARG A 50 -7.52 -10.52 -1.95
CA ARG A 50 -7.01 -11.17 -3.16
C ARG A 50 -7.49 -12.62 -3.28
N GLN A 51 -7.57 -13.36 -2.17
CA GLN A 51 -8.10 -14.73 -2.16
C GLN A 51 -9.60 -14.74 -2.48
N ASN A 52 -10.38 -13.80 -1.93
CA ASN A 52 -11.80 -13.66 -2.23
C ASN A 52 -12.09 -13.20 -3.67
N LEU A 53 -11.16 -12.48 -4.30
CA LEU A 53 -11.29 -12.03 -5.69
C LEU A 53 -10.95 -13.12 -6.73
N ARG A 54 -10.38 -14.25 -6.29
CA ARG A 54 -9.92 -15.35 -7.14
C ARG A 54 -10.94 -16.47 -7.18
#